data_AF-A0A8H7E643-F1
#
_entry.id   AF-A0A8H7E643-F1
#
_cell.length_a   1.000
_cell.length_b   1.000
_cell.length_c   1.000
_cell.angle_alpha   90.00
_cell.angle_beta   90.00
_cell.angle_gamma   90.00
#
_symmetry.space_group_name_H-M   'P 1'
#
loop_
_entity.id
_entity.type
_entity.pdbx_description
1 polymer ?
#
loop_
_entity_poly.entity_id
_entity_poly.type
_entity_poly.pdbx_seq_one_letter_code
_entity_poly.pdbx_strand_id
1 'polypeptide(L)'
;MIFPYALTCEKQFGVSSYGYIRQFLSTSIAPSHQKFSSSGSSTSCRYVRADFSKHTSLEATLLFSACHGLALSVDQAIADGADFNALGHDTLEMALYCANFVQEDHEDPWFFKCVQKILERNVHVNDADFLYAMMHNPVEIVELLLDHRPAGKLRLRTNGYDEVGPLYALAAEATMPDIKEKIDLFLDRGEDVNELCGPGGTALHAAILRSFRMKFRFGDSVAVTAASYLLERGADPNISCVSGLPLVLAWSYVPDYLRSGKPGVPNMLPLLSLLLSHGARFEPLNAAVATLSEEEMWDFCKLSRGEYVAKYKTEEEVWDLCKLSKKEYIAKCKIEDFRLELW
;
A
#
# COMPACT_ATOMS: atom_id res chain seq x y z
N MET A 1 -29.62 -11.06 -9.28
CA MET A 1 -30.66 -11.47 -8.31
C MET A 1 -30.25 -12.67 -7.45
N ILE A 2 -29.40 -13.59 -7.91
CA ILE A 2 -29.05 -14.79 -7.12
C ILE A 2 -28.18 -14.48 -5.90
N PHE A 3 -27.26 -13.52 -6.00
CA PHE A 3 -26.36 -13.17 -4.89
C PHE A 3 -27.09 -12.59 -3.65
N PRO A 4 -27.97 -11.57 -3.76
CA PRO A 4 -28.74 -11.11 -2.60
C PRO A 4 -29.52 -12.23 -1.92
N TYR A 5 -30.03 -13.20 -2.69
CA TYR A 5 -30.75 -14.35 -2.15
C TYR A 5 -29.83 -15.33 -1.41
N ALA A 6 -28.69 -15.71 -2.01
CA ALA A 6 -27.70 -16.57 -1.37
C ALA A 6 -27.16 -15.95 -0.07
N LEU A 7 -26.88 -14.65 -0.11
CA LEU A 7 -26.46 -13.88 1.05
C LEU A 7 -27.54 -13.84 2.13
N THR A 8 -28.81 -13.66 1.75
CA THR A 8 -29.96 -13.72 2.66
C THR A 8 -30.07 -15.11 3.31
N CYS A 9 -29.90 -16.19 2.54
CA CYS A 9 -29.90 -17.55 3.06
C CYS A 9 -28.87 -17.77 4.17
N GLU A 10 -27.62 -17.35 3.94
CA GLU A 10 -26.58 -17.56 4.94
C GLU A 10 -26.69 -16.60 6.11
N LYS A 11 -26.97 -15.33 5.85
CA LYS A 11 -27.00 -14.29 6.88
C LYS A 11 -28.24 -14.35 7.76
N GLN A 12 -29.42 -14.42 7.15
CA GLN A 12 -30.67 -14.32 7.90
C GLN A 12 -31.14 -15.67 8.43
N PHE A 13 -30.88 -16.74 7.68
CA PHE A 13 -31.41 -18.06 8.02
C PHE A 13 -30.33 -19.02 8.52
N GLY A 14 -29.04 -18.68 8.42
CA GLY A 14 -27.95 -19.56 8.88
C GLY A 14 -27.86 -20.86 8.09
N VAL A 15 -28.40 -20.90 6.87
CA VAL A 15 -28.41 -22.10 6.01
C VAL A 15 -27.48 -21.89 4.83
N SER A 16 -26.73 -22.93 4.49
CA SER A 16 -25.82 -22.91 3.34
C SER A 16 -26.60 -22.66 2.04
N SER A 17 -26.15 -21.68 1.27
CA SER A 17 -26.71 -21.37 -0.06
C SER A 17 -26.09 -22.23 -1.18
N TYR A 18 -25.19 -23.14 -0.82
CA TYR A 18 -24.38 -23.98 -1.69
C TYR A 18 -25.18 -24.67 -2.81
N GLY A 19 -26.31 -25.29 -2.49
CA GLY A 19 -27.14 -26.00 -3.48
C GLY A 19 -27.64 -25.06 -4.60
N TYR A 20 -28.00 -23.83 -4.25
CA TYR A 20 -28.43 -22.81 -5.21
C TYR A 20 -27.26 -22.31 -6.06
N ILE A 21 -26.10 -22.07 -5.44
CA ILE A 21 -24.89 -21.63 -6.16
C ILE A 21 -24.47 -22.72 -7.16
N ARG A 22 -24.41 -23.97 -6.73
CA ARG A 22 -24.02 -25.11 -7.56
C ARG A 22 -24.98 -25.29 -8.73
N GLN A 23 -26.30 -25.23 -8.47
CA GLN A 23 -27.31 -25.30 -9.53
C GLN A 23 -27.14 -24.14 -10.52
N PHE A 24 -26.94 -22.91 -10.03
CA PHE A 24 -26.71 -21.75 -10.88
C PHE A 24 -25.49 -21.91 -11.78
N LEU A 25 -24.34 -22.30 -11.20
CA LEU A 25 -23.09 -22.51 -11.94
C LEU A 25 -23.19 -23.66 -12.96
N SER A 26 -24.06 -24.64 -12.73
CA SER A 26 -24.34 -25.72 -13.68
C SER A 26 -25.22 -25.32 -14.88
N THR A 27 -25.81 -24.12 -14.87
CA THR A 27 -26.71 -23.65 -15.94
C THR A 27 -25.96 -22.89 -17.04
N SER A 28 -26.58 -22.74 -18.20
CA SER A 28 -26.08 -21.95 -19.35
C SER A 28 -25.89 -20.45 -19.06
N ILE A 29 -26.25 -19.97 -17.85
CA ILE A 29 -26.08 -18.59 -17.41
C ILE A 29 -24.63 -18.33 -16.96
N ALA A 30 -23.91 -19.34 -16.47
CA ALA A 30 -22.54 -19.18 -15.97
C ALA A 30 -21.54 -18.68 -17.04
N PRO A 31 -21.53 -19.21 -18.29
CA PRO A 31 -20.67 -18.66 -19.36
C PRO A 31 -21.00 -17.21 -19.74
N SER A 32 -22.26 -16.79 -19.56
CA SER A 32 -22.69 -15.42 -19.84
C SER A 32 -22.18 -14.44 -18.78
N HIS A 33 -22.12 -14.87 -17.51
CA HIS A 33 -21.53 -14.09 -16.43
C HIS A 33 -20.01 -13.94 -16.61
N GLN A 34 -19.33 -14.99 -17.08
CA GLN A 34 -17.90 -14.97 -17.41
C GLN A 34 -17.58 -14.02 -18.58
N LYS A 35 -18.48 -13.91 -19.57
CA LYS A 35 -18.35 -12.93 -20.66
C LYS A 35 -18.53 -11.49 -20.20
N PHE A 36 -19.47 -11.24 -19.29
CA PHE A 36 -19.75 -9.89 -18.79
C PHE A 36 -18.53 -9.27 -18.09
N SER A 37 -17.80 -10.09 -17.32
CA SER A 37 -16.55 -9.69 -16.64
C SER A 37 -15.37 -9.41 -17.58
N SER A 38 -15.34 -9.98 -18.77
CA SER A 38 -14.26 -9.75 -19.75
C SER A 38 -14.35 -8.41 -20.49
N SER A 39 -15.45 -7.67 -20.34
CA SER A 39 -15.73 -6.42 -21.08
C SER A 39 -15.06 -5.15 -20.52
N GLY A 40 -14.27 -5.28 -19.43
CA GLY A 40 -13.21 -4.33 -19.08
C GLY A 40 -13.61 -2.93 -18.58
N SER A 41 -14.90 -2.61 -18.43
CA SER A 41 -15.33 -1.24 -18.12
C SER A 41 -15.52 -0.91 -16.63
N SER A 42 -15.48 -1.90 -15.72
CA SER A 42 -15.45 -1.63 -14.27
C SER A 42 -14.26 -2.33 -13.61
N THR A 43 -13.56 -1.61 -12.73
CA THR A 43 -12.57 -2.17 -11.78
C THR A 43 -13.16 -3.32 -10.97
N SER A 44 -14.48 -3.31 -10.79
CA SER A 44 -15.30 -4.39 -10.27
C SER A 44 -15.59 -5.53 -11.27
N CYS A 45 -14.74 -5.78 -12.25
CA CYS A 45 -14.84 -6.97 -13.13
C CYS A 45 -13.49 -7.70 -13.36
N ARG A 46 -12.41 -7.30 -12.67
CA ARG A 46 -11.19 -8.15 -12.60
C ARG A 46 -11.43 -9.48 -11.86
N TYR A 47 -12.56 -9.62 -11.15
CA TYR A 47 -13.02 -10.79 -10.37
C TYR A 47 -13.05 -12.13 -11.13
N VAL A 48 -12.91 -12.12 -12.46
CA VAL A 48 -13.10 -13.31 -13.30
C VAL A 48 -11.94 -13.46 -14.29
N ARG A 49 -10.71 -13.26 -13.81
CA ARG A 49 -9.55 -13.90 -14.46
C ARG A 49 -9.38 -15.36 -14.04
N ALA A 50 -10.02 -15.78 -12.96
CA ALA A 50 -10.23 -17.20 -12.69
C ALA A 50 -11.10 -17.75 -13.83
N ASP A 51 -10.46 -18.49 -14.73
CA ASP A 51 -11.15 -19.18 -15.80
C ASP A 51 -11.90 -20.36 -15.20
N PHE A 52 -13.14 -20.11 -14.72
CA PHE A 52 -14.01 -21.13 -14.14
C PHE A 52 -14.24 -22.32 -15.06
N SER A 53 -14.00 -22.18 -16.38
CA SER A 53 -14.09 -23.29 -17.33
C SER A 53 -13.02 -24.37 -17.14
N LYS A 54 -11.93 -24.06 -16.41
CA LYS A 54 -10.86 -24.99 -16.07
C LYS A 54 -11.11 -25.77 -14.78
N HIS A 55 -12.14 -25.38 -14.03
CA HIS A 55 -12.42 -25.92 -12.71
C HIS A 55 -13.60 -26.89 -12.76
N THR A 56 -13.59 -27.87 -11.87
CA THR A 56 -14.78 -28.70 -11.66
C THR A 56 -15.95 -27.84 -11.15
N SER A 57 -17.20 -28.30 -11.31
CA SER A 57 -18.36 -27.58 -10.78
C SER A 57 -18.26 -27.33 -9.26
N LEU A 58 -17.59 -28.23 -8.52
CA LEU A 58 -17.36 -28.10 -7.07
C LEU A 58 -16.33 -27.01 -6.77
N GLU A 59 -15.21 -27.00 -7.47
CA GLU A 59 -14.15 -25.99 -7.39
C GLU A 59 -14.65 -24.59 -7.75
N ALA A 60 -15.43 -24.47 -8.83
CA ALA A 60 -16.06 -23.21 -9.21
C ALA A 60 -17.04 -22.73 -8.12
N THR A 61 -17.76 -23.65 -7.48
CA THR A 61 -18.66 -23.33 -6.37
C THR A 61 -17.88 -22.85 -5.13
N LEU A 62 -16.74 -23.47 -4.82
CA LEU A 62 -15.84 -23.06 -3.75
C LEU A 62 -15.32 -21.63 -3.95
N LEU A 63 -14.71 -21.36 -5.11
CA LEU A 63 -14.16 -20.04 -5.46
C LEU A 63 -15.26 -18.95 -5.49
N PHE A 64 -16.42 -19.27 -6.04
CA PHE A 64 -17.57 -18.35 -6.05
C PHE A 64 -18.05 -18.05 -4.63
N SER A 65 -18.18 -19.08 -3.79
CA SER A 65 -18.58 -18.92 -2.39
C SER A 65 -17.57 -18.06 -1.62
N ALA A 66 -16.27 -18.25 -1.85
CA ALA A 66 -15.22 -17.47 -1.21
C ALA A 66 -15.24 -15.98 -1.62
N CYS A 67 -15.40 -15.66 -2.90
CA CYS A 67 -15.55 -14.25 -3.30
C CYS A 67 -16.77 -13.60 -2.67
N HIS A 68 -17.84 -14.36 -2.52
CA HIS A 68 -19.06 -13.87 -1.95
C HIS A 68 -19.11 -14.02 -0.42
N GLY A 69 -17.99 -14.37 0.21
CA GLY A 69 -17.80 -14.59 1.66
C GLY A 69 -18.85 -15.51 2.29
N LEU A 70 -19.37 -16.44 1.50
CA LEU A 70 -20.38 -17.41 1.85
C LEU A 70 -19.73 -18.56 2.61
N ALA A 71 -19.33 -18.27 3.85
CA ALA A 71 -18.61 -19.15 4.76
C ALA A 71 -19.23 -20.56 4.88
N LEU A 72 -20.57 -20.67 4.92
CA LEU A 72 -21.24 -21.97 5.02
C LEU A 72 -21.21 -22.72 3.69
N SER A 73 -21.22 -22.02 2.57
CA SER A 73 -21.06 -22.62 1.25
C SER A 73 -19.63 -23.05 0.97
N VAL A 74 -18.63 -22.34 1.48
CA VAL A 74 -17.22 -22.78 1.46
C VAL A 74 -17.06 -24.11 2.19
N ASP A 75 -17.56 -24.21 3.44
CA ASP A 75 -17.50 -25.46 4.20
C ASP A 75 -18.22 -26.62 3.49
N GLN A 76 -19.41 -26.35 2.94
CA GLN A 76 -20.18 -27.38 2.23
C GLN A 76 -19.49 -27.80 0.94
N ALA A 77 -18.89 -26.88 0.17
CA ALA A 77 -18.15 -27.22 -1.04
C ALA A 77 -16.97 -28.14 -0.75
N ILE A 78 -16.23 -27.87 0.34
CA ILE A 78 -15.13 -28.72 0.80
C ILE A 78 -15.66 -30.09 1.26
N ALA A 79 -16.77 -30.11 2.02
CA ALA A 79 -17.40 -31.36 2.47
C ALA A 79 -17.89 -32.24 1.29
N ASP A 80 -18.35 -31.61 0.22
CA ASP A 80 -18.77 -32.26 -1.03
C ASP A 80 -17.59 -32.70 -1.92
N GLY A 81 -16.35 -32.47 -1.49
CA GLY A 81 -15.13 -32.96 -2.15
C GLY A 81 -14.50 -31.99 -3.13
N ALA A 82 -14.76 -30.66 -3.02
CA ALA A 82 -13.94 -29.68 -3.73
C ALA A 82 -12.48 -29.82 -3.31
N ASP A 83 -11.55 -29.87 -4.27
CA ASP A 83 -10.12 -29.97 -3.98
C ASP A 83 -9.58 -28.63 -3.50
N PHE A 84 -9.73 -28.40 -2.20
CA PHE A 84 -9.24 -27.21 -1.54
C PHE A 84 -7.71 -27.11 -1.54
N ASN A 85 -6.98 -28.23 -1.63
CA ASN A 85 -5.52 -28.17 -1.66
C ASN A 85 -5.01 -27.67 -3.01
N ALA A 86 -5.70 -28.03 -4.10
CA ALA A 86 -5.41 -27.51 -5.43
C ALA A 86 -5.74 -26.01 -5.57
N LEU A 87 -6.72 -25.51 -4.81
CA LEU A 87 -7.24 -24.14 -4.95
C LEU A 87 -7.05 -23.25 -3.73
N GLY A 88 -6.35 -23.69 -2.69
CA GLY A 88 -6.34 -23.00 -1.40
C GLY A 88 -5.88 -21.56 -1.52
N HIS A 89 -4.82 -21.33 -2.30
CA HIS A 89 -4.31 -20.00 -2.62
C HIS A 89 -5.34 -19.16 -3.37
N ASP A 90 -5.87 -19.64 -4.49
CA ASP A 90 -6.85 -18.91 -5.30
C ASP A 90 -8.14 -18.61 -4.51
N THR A 91 -8.52 -19.51 -3.60
CA THR A 91 -9.67 -19.35 -2.70
C THR A 91 -9.42 -18.25 -1.68
N LEU A 92 -8.22 -18.21 -1.08
CA LEU A 92 -7.81 -17.16 -0.15
C LEU A 92 -7.68 -15.80 -0.86
N GLU A 93 -6.98 -15.75 -2.00
CA GLU A 93 -6.82 -14.53 -2.81
C GLU A 93 -8.18 -13.95 -3.16
N MET A 94 -9.12 -14.79 -3.60
CA MET A 94 -10.47 -14.36 -3.94
C MET A 94 -11.24 -13.84 -2.72
N ALA A 95 -11.12 -14.49 -1.56
CA ALA A 95 -11.75 -14.03 -0.32
C ALA A 95 -11.18 -12.67 0.15
N LEU A 96 -9.85 -12.51 0.13
CA LEU A 96 -9.18 -11.25 0.49
C LEU A 96 -9.58 -10.12 -0.47
N TYR A 97 -9.58 -10.40 -1.78
CA TYR A 97 -9.97 -9.44 -2.80
C TYR A 97 -11.40 -8.94 -2.58
N CYS A 98 -12.35 -9.85 -2.37
CA CYS A 98 -13.75 -9.46 -2.22
C CYS A 98 -14.03 -8.80 -0.84
N ALA A 99 -13.25 -9.13 0.20
CA ALA A 99 -13.33 -8.46 1.51
C ALA A 99 -12.94 -6.97 1.47
N ASN A 100 -12.14 -6.53 0.49
CA ASN A 100 -11.81 -5.10 0.29
C ASN A 100 -13.03 -4.27 -0.16
N PHE A 101 -13.90 -4.83 -1.01
CA PHE A 101 -15.00 -4.07 -1.64
C PHE A 101 -16.22 -3.85 -0.74
N VAL A 102 -16.31 -4.55 0.38
CA VAL A 102 -17.49 -4.49 1.26
C VAL A 102 -17.30 -3.56 2.45
N GLN A 103 -16.16 -2.86 2.52
CA GLN A 103 -15.89 -1.86 3.56
C GLN A 103 -16.82 -0.63 3.50
N GLU A 104 -17.43 -0.33 2.36
CA GLU A 104 -18.28 0.86 2.21
C GLU A 104 -19.64 0.75 2.91
N ASP A 105 -20.12 -0.48 3.17
CA ASP A 105 -21.37 -0.75 3.89
C ASP A 105 -21.06 -1.50 5.20
N HIS A 106 -20.68 -0.70 6.20
CA HIS A 106 -20.24 -1.11 7.54
C HIS A 106 -21.01 -2.28 8.20
N GLU A 107 -20.25 -3.00 9.04
CA GLU A 107 -20.65 -3.86 10.18
C GLU A 107 -20.68 -5.37 10.00
N ASP A 108 -20.62 -5.93 8.78
CA ASP A 108 -20.97 -7.34 8.66
C ASP A 108 -19.72 -8.27 8.67
N PRO A 109 -19.45 -9.03 9.75
CA PRO A 109 -18.20 -9.78 9.99
C PRO A 109 -18.07 -11.08 9.19
N TRP A 110 -18.91 -11.28 8.18
CA TRP A 110 -19.00 -12.54 7.43
C TRP A 110 -17.79 -12.78 6.53
N PHE A 111 -17.21 -11.74 5.94
CA PHE A 111 -15.96 -11.89 5.20
C PHE A 111 -14.83 -12.35 6.11
N PHE A 112 -14.73 -11.76 7.31
CA PHE A 112 -13.78 -12.20 8.31
C PHE A 112 -13.97 -13.69 8.64
N LYS A 113 -15.21 -14.11 8.89
CA LYS A 113 -15.53 -15.53 9.13
C LYS A 113 -15.18 -16.44 7.94
N CYS A 114 -15.37 -15.97 6.72
CA CYS A 114 -15.01 -16.71 5.52
C CYS A 114 -13.49 -16.88 5.40
N VAL A 115 -12.72 -15.80 5.55
CA VAL A 115 -11.25 -15.84 5.54
C VAL A 115 -10.74 -16.74 6.67
N GLN A 116 -11.29 -16.61 7.88
CA GLN A 116 -10.94 -17.45 9.02
C GLN A 116 -11.12 -18.94 8.70
N LYS A 117 -12.28 -19.32 8.15
CA LYS A 117 -12.55 -20.72 7.78
C LYS A 117 -11.61 -21.25 6.72
N ILE A 118 -11.23 -20.42 5.75
CA ILE A 118 -10.24 -20.78 4.73
C ILE A 118 -8.88 -21.04 5.41
N LEU A 119 -8.45 -20.17 6.31
CA LEU A 119 -7.17 -20.30 7.02
C LEU A 119 -7.13 -21.49 8.00
N GLU A 120 -8.25 -21.82 8.67
CA GLU A 120 -8.41 -23.01 9.52
C GLU A 120 -8.11 -24.33 8.78
N ARG A 121 -8.12 -24.31 7.43
CA ARG A 121 -7.73 -25.45 6.59
C ARG A 121 -6.24 -25.48 6.25
N ASN A 122 -5.41 -24.70 6.94
CA ASN A 122 -3.96 -24.60 6.74
C ASN A 122 -3.57 -24.19 5.31
N VAL A 123 -4.31 -23.25 4.71
CA VAL A 123 -3.86 -22.63 3.45
C VAL A 123 -2.52 -21.95 3.68
N HIS A 124 -1.58 -22.18 2.76
CA HIS A 124 -0.33 -21.45 2.75
C HIS A 124 -0.59 -19.98 2.39
N VAL A 125 -0.42 -19.08 3.36
CA VAL A 125 -0.43 -17.64 3.14
C VAL A 125 0.95 -17.21 2.68
N ASN A 126 1.04 -16.66 1.46
CA ASN A 126 2.30 -16.19 0.90
C ASN A 126 2.47 -14.67 1.09
N ASP A 127 3.63 -14.14 0.66
CA ASP A 127 3.93 -12.72 0.80
C ASP A 127 2.99 -11.81 0.00
N ALA A 128 2.48 -12.27 -1.15
CA ALA A 128 1.55 -11.51 -1.97
C ALA A 128 0.18 -11.38 -1.30
N ASP A 129 -0.31 -12.44 -0.65
CA ASP A 129 -1.54 -12.42 0.15
C ASP A 129 -1.43 -11.39 1.28
N PHE A 130 -0.29 -11.39 2.00
CA PHE A 130 -0.02 -10.42 3.07
C PHE A 130 0.04 -8.99 2.55
N LEU A 131 0.82 -8.74 1.49
CA LEU A 131 0.94 -7.42 0.89
C LEU A 131 -0.43 -6.91 0.44
N TYR A 132 -1.23 -7.77 -0.19
CA TYR A 132 -2.59 -7.42 -0.60
C TYR A 132 -3.46 -7.05 0.62
N ALA A 133 -3.45 -7.89 1.66
CA ALA A 133 -4.23 -7.64 2.86
C ALA A 133 -3.84 -6.35 3.58
N MET A 134 -2.54 -6.07 3.70
CA MET A 134 -2.04 -4.83 4.27
C MET A 134 -2.51 -3.59 3.49
N MET A 135 -2.57 -3.69 2.17
CA MET A 135 -2.94 -2.59 1.28
C MET A 135 -4.44 -2.33 1.20
N HIS A 136 -5.26 -3.37 1.36
CA HIS A 136 -6.65 -3.34 0.91
C HIS A 136 -7.64 -3.87 1.94
N ASN A 137 -7.22 -4.62 2.94
CA ASN A 137 -8.12 -5.19 3.93
C ASN A 137 -8.01 -4.48 5.28
N PRO A 138 -9.02 -4.58 6.15
CA PRO A 138 -8.97 -4.01 7.50
C PRO A 138 -7.86 -4.64 8.33
N VAL A 139 -7.41 -3.94 9.37
CA VAL A 139 -6.38 -4.42 10.31
C VAL A 139 -6.70 -5.81 10.86
N GLU A 140 -7.97 -6.14 11.12
CA GLU A 140 -8.39 -7.42 11.67
C GLU A 140 -8.09 -8.59 10.71
N ILE A 141 -8.20 -8.38 9.39
CA ILE A 141 -7.82 -9.42 8.42
C ILE A 141 -6.30 -9.60 8.42
N VAL A 142 -5.53 -8.52 8.57
CA VAL A 142 -4.07 -8.60 8.68
C VAL A 142 -3.68 -9.36 9.95
N GLU A 143 -4.31 -9.08 11.09
CA GLU A 143 -4.14 -9.82 12.35
C GLU A 143 -4.44 -11.30 12.17
N LEU A 144 -5.58 -11.61 11.54
CA LEU A 144 -5.99 -12.99 11.29
C LEU A 144 -4.97 -13.75 10.45
N LEU A 145 -4.40 -13.13 9.41
CA LEU A 145 -3.34 -13.74 8.61
C LEU A 145 -2.05 -13.94 9.43
N LEU A 146 -1.67 -12.97 10.27
CA LEU A 146 -0.49 -13.06 11.14
C LEU A 146 -0.62 -14.21 12.14
N ASP A 147 -1.81 -14.46 12.66
CA ASP A 147 -2.05 -15.53 13.64
C ASP A 147 -2.01 -16.94 13.02
N HIS A 148 -2.23 -17.05 11.71
CA HIS A 148 -2.09 -18.31 10.97
C HIS A 148 -0.69 -18.50 10.36
N ARG A 149 0.21 -17.52 10.52
CA ARG A 149 1.61 -17.62 10.10
C ARG A 149 2.46 -18.21 11.23
N PRO A 150 3.50 -19.00 10.92
CA PRO A 150 4.47 -19.39 11.92
C PRO A 150 5.06 -18.18 12.66
N ALA A 151 5.23 -18.32 13.98
CA ALA A 151 5.84 -17.28 14.80
C ALA A 151 7.24 -16.92 14.29
N GLY A 152 7.54 -15.62 14.25
CA GLY A 152 8.81 -15.11 13.77
C GLY A 152 8.66 -13.75 13.12
N LYS A 153 9.80 -13.13 12.81
CA LYS A 153 9.84 -11.81 12.18
C LYS A 153 9.19 -11.87 10.79
N LEU A 154 8.34 -10.90 10.46
CA LEU A 154 7.73 -10.84 9.14
C LEU A 154 8.73 -10.27 8.13
N ARG A 155 8.90 -11.01 7.04
CA ARG A 155 9.74 -10.63 5.89
C ARG A 155 8.92 -10.86 4.66
N LEU A 156 8.77 -9.80 3.87
CA LEU A 156 7.92 -9.77 2.70
C LEU A 156 8.77 -9.50 1.46
N ARG A 157 8.57 -10.27 0.42
CA ARG A 157 9.13 -9.98 -0.90
C ARG A 157 8.16 -9.07 -1.65
N THR A 158 8.59 -7.85 -1.91
CA THR A 158 7.84 -6.93 -2.78
C THR A 158 8.35 -7.04 -4.21
N ASN A 159 7.51 -6.75 -5.20
CA ASN A 159 7.87 -6.89 -6.63
C ASN A 159 9.12 -6.07 -6.98
N GLY A 160 10.26 -6.75 -7.10
CA GLY A 160 11.53 -6.18 -7.52
C GLY A 160 12.44 -5.63 -6.41
N TYR A 161 12.14 -5.89 -5.13
CA TYR A 161 13.05 -5.58 -4.02
C TYR A 161 13.43 -6.85 -3.25
N ASP A 162 14.54 -6.76 -2.50
CA ASP A 162 14.92 -7.74 -1.50
C ASP A 162 13.82 -7.89 -0.42
N GLU A 163 13.95 -8.90 0.43
CA GLU A 163 13.06 -9.09 1.57
C GLU A 163 13.04 -7.83 2.46
N VAL A 164 11.86 -7.25 2.64
CA VAL A 164 11.63 -6.05 3.47
C VAL A 164 10.81 -6.37 4.72
N GLY A 165 10.94 -5.54 5.75
CA GLY A 165 10.07 -5.58 6.92
C GLY A 165 8.65 -5.09 6.61
N PRO A 166 7.64 -5.48 7.40
CA PRO A 166 6.25 -5.14 7.15
C PRO A 166 5.97 -3.64 7.24
N LEU A 167 6.62 -2.92 8.16
CA LEU A 167 6.47 -1.46 8.27
C LEU A 167 6.92 -0.73 7.00
N TYR A 168 8.01 -1.19 6.39
CA TYR A 168 8.47 -0.64 5.11
C TYR A 168 7.47 -0.92 4.00
N ALA A 169 7.02 -2.17 3.86
CA ALA A 169 6.03 -2.54 2.84
C ALA A 169 4.72 -1.77 3.00
N LEU A 170 4.22 -1.65 4.23
CA LEU A 170 3.02 -0.90 4.59
C LEU A 170 3.17 0.58 4.20
N ALA A 171 4.28 1.21 4.58
CA ALA A 171 4.55 2.62 4.27
C ALA A 171 4.75 2.87 2.77
N ALA A 172 5.36 1.92 2.04
CA ALA A 172 5.57 2.00 0.59
C ALA A 172 4.26 1.95 -0.19
N GLU A 173 3.24 1.29 0.35
CA GLU A 173 1.97 1.07 -0.34
C GLU A 173 0.77 1.78 0.29
N ALA A 174 0.95 2.47 1.42
CA ALA A 174 -0.09 3.14 2.21
C ALA A 174 -1.12 3.87 1.34
N THR A 175 -2.35 3.37 1.33
CA THR A 175 -3.53 3.98 0.66
C THR A 175 -4.74 4.10 1.57
N MET A 176 -4.67 3.61 2.81
CA MET A 176 -5.86 3.31 3.61
C MET A 176 -6.03 4.23 4.81
N PRO A 177 -7.27 4.46 5.27
CA PRO A 177 -7.56 5.23 6.47
C PRO A 177 -7.07 4.55 7.76
N ASP A 178 -6.96 3.22 7.77
CA ASP A 178 -6.56 2.40 8.92
C ASP A 178 -5.03 2.17 9.03
N ILE A 179 -4.25 3.06 8.40
CA ILE A 179 -2.79 2.92 8.32
C ILE A 179 -2.15 2.98 9.72
N LYS A 180 -2.73 3.71 10.66
CA LYS A 180 -2.19 3.89 12.01
C LYS A 180 -2.34 2.61 12.81
N GLU A 181 -3.51 2.02 12.76
CA GLU A 181 -3.86 0.76 13.42
C GLU A 181 -2.97 -0.38 12.91
N LYS A 182 -2.69 -0.42 11.60
CA LYS A 182 -1.74 -1.40 11.03
C LYS A 182 -0.30 -1.13 11.45
N ILE A 183 0.14 0.13 11.55
CA ILE A 183 1.46 0.46 12.07
C ILE A 183 1.58 -0.02 13.53
N ASP A 184 0.58 0.25 14.36
CA ASP A 184 0.56 -0.20 15.75
C ASP A 184 0.59 -1.71 15.86
N LEU A 185 -0.21 -2.42 15.07
CA LEU A 185 -0.19 -3.88 15.02
C LEU A 185 1.22 -4.44 14.83
N PHE A 186 1.99 -3.90 13.88
CA PHE A 186 3.35 -4.39 13.63
C PHE A 186 4.33 -3.97 14.73
N LEU A 187 4.22 -2.75 15.26
CA LEU A 187 5.06 -2.28 16.36
C LEU A 187 4.82 -3.06 17.66
N ASP A 188 3.57 -3.37 17.97
CA ASP A 188 3.17 -4.13 19.16
C ASP A 188 3.65 -5.60 19.08
N ARG A 189 3.86 -6.11 17.87
CA ARG A 189 4.52 -7.41 17.62
C ARG A 189 6.05 -7.33 17.63
N GLY A 190 6.62 -6.17 17.95
CA GLY A 190 8.06 -5.96 18.14
C GLY A 190 8.84 -5.64 16.87
N GLU A 191 8.17 -5.21 15.79
CA GLU A 191 8.87 -4.70 14.62
C GLU A 191 9.61 -3.39 14.96
N ASP A 192 10.81 -3.24 14.40
CA ASP A 192 11.63 -2.05 14.63
C ASP A 192 11.25 -0.97 13.63
N VAL A 193 10.75 0.17 14.13
CA VAL A 193 10.36 1.34 13.33
C VAL A 193 11.53 1.90 12.50
N ASN A 194 12.77 1.68 12.95
CA ASN A 194 14.00 2.16 12.35
C ASN A 194 14.73 1.11 11.52
N GLU A 195 14.09 -0.04 11.26
CA GLU A 195 14.70 -1.11 10.48
C GLU A 195 15.07 -0.66 9.06
N LEU A 196 16.32 -0.91 8.68
CA LEU A 196 16.82 -0.70 7.32
C LEU A 196 16.40 -1.87 6.40
N CYS A 197 15.60 -1.55 5.38
CA CYS A 197 15.08 -2.49 4.39
C CYS A 197 15.84 -2.36 3.05
N GLY A 198 17.15 -2.66 3.09
CA GLY A 198 18.01 -2.59 1.91
C GLY A 198 18.24 -1.15 1.40
N PRO A 199 18.38 -0.94 0.07
CA PRO A 199 18.70 0.38 -0.50
C PRO A 199 17.56 1.40 -0.34
N GLY A 200 16.33 0.93 -0.08
CA GLY A 200 15.17 1.78 0.14
C GLY A 200 15.20 2.53 1.48
N GLY A 201 16.01 2.08 2.45
CA GLY A 201 16.09 2.68 3.77
C GLY A 201 15.02 2.17 4.73
N THR A 202 14.58 3.05 5.63
CA THR A 202 13.59 2.74 6.68
C THR A 202 12.15 2.91 6.19
N ALA A 203 11.16 2.51 7.00
CA ALA A 203 9.75 2.74 6.72
C ALA A 203 9.43 4.24 6.48
N LEU A 204 10.13 5.15 7.17
CA LEU A 204 9.99 6.59 6.95
C LEU A 204 10.41 7.01 5.53
N HIS A 205 11.49 6.43 4.99
CA HIS A 205 11.89 6.66 3.60
C HIS A 205 10.82 6.16 2.63
N ALA A 206 10.24 4.98 2.89
CA ALA A 206 9.17 4.42 2.07
C ALA A 206 7.93 5.34 2.03
N ALA A 207 7.49 5.86 3.17
CA ALA A 207 6.35 6.80 3.25
C ALA A 207 6.62 8.08 2.43
N ILE A 208 7.84 8.61 2.51
CA ILE A 208 8.26 9.78 1.74
C ILE A 208 8.27 9.47 0.24
N LEU A 209 8.88 8.35 -0.19
CA LEU A 209 8.89 7.90 -1.60
C LEU A 209 7.49 7.69 -2.15
N ARG A 210 6.60 7.12 -1.35
CA ARG A 210 5.20 6.87 -1.70
C ARG A 210 4.47 8.16 -2.04
N SER A 211 4.67 9.21 -1.24
CA SER A 211 4.12 10.55 -1.50
C SER A 211 4.43 11.04 -2.93
N PHE A 212 5.57 10.63 -3.50
CA PHE A 212 5.97 11.01 -4.86
C PHE A 212 5.46 10.10 -5.97
N ARG A 213 5.24 8.82 -5.70
CA ARG A 213 4.76 7.87 -6.72
C ARG A 213 3.28 8.06 -7.02
N MET A 214 2.48 8.52 -6.05
CA MET A 214 1.02 8.61 -6.16
C MET A 214 0.48 9.96 -6.63
N LYS A 215 1.30 10.73 -7.40
CA LYS A 215 1.03 12.09 -7.95
C LYS A 215 -0.36 12.37 -8.55
N PHE A 216 -1.25 11.38 -8.70
CA PHE A 216 -2.52 11.51 -9.40
C PHE A 216 -3.72 10.74 -8.83
N ARG A 217 -3.61 9.99 -7.71
CA ARG A 217 -4.68 9.02 -7.34
C ARG A 217 -5.30 9.14 -5.95
N PHE A 218 -4.54 9.55 -4.95
CA PHE A 218 -5.03 9.69 -3.58
C PHE A 218 -4.44 10.97 -3.03
N GLY A 219 -5.27 11.83 -2.43
CA GLY A 219 -4.83 13.14 -1.95
C GLY A 219 -3.63 13.03 -1.01
N ASP A 220 -2.82 14.09 -0.96
CA ASP A 220 -1.55 14.25 -0.24
C ASP A 220 -1.53 13.75 1.22
N SER A 221 -2.71 13.56 1.82
CA SER A 221 -2.93 13.25 3.23
C SER A 221 -2.38 11.90 3.67
N VAL A 222 -2.53 10.82 2.90
CA VAL A 222 -2.28 9.45 3.43
C VAL A 222 -0.80 9.20 3.71
N ALA A 223 0.08 9.59 2.79
CA ALA A 223 1.51 9.36 2.96
C ALA A 223 2.13 10.32 4.01
N VAL A 224 1.64 11.55 4.11
CA VAL A 224 1.98 12.46 5.22
C VAL A 224 1.47 11.89 6.55
N THR A 225 0.29 11.26 6.57
CA THR A 225 -0.26 10.60 7.76
C THR A 225 0.64 9.44 8.20
N ALA A 226 1.06 8.58 7.26
CA ALA A 226 1.98 7.48 7.56
C ALA A 226 3.33 8.01 8.08
N ALA A 227 3.92 9.02 7.44
CA ALA A 227 5.17 9.62 7.89
C ALA A 227 5.05 10.27 9.28
N SER A 228 3.98 11.04 9.53
CA SER A 228 3.69 11.65 10.83
C SER A 228 3.59 10.59 11.91
N TYR A 229 2.83 9.54 11.63
CA TYR A 229 2.61 8.49 12.61
C TYR A 229 3.87 7.69 12.91
N LEU A 230 4.69 7.38 11.89
CA LEU A 230 5.98 6.74 12.10
C LEU A 230 6.90 7.60 12.99
N LEU A 231 6.95 8.92 12.75
CA LEU A 231 7.74 9.86 13.58
C LEU A 231 7.21 9.95 15.01
N GLU A 232 5.89 10.00 15.21
CA GLU A 232 5.24 9.93 16.52
C GLU A 232 5.58 8.63 17.26
N ARG A 233 5.77 7.53 16.53
CA ARG A 233 6.16 6.22 17.06
C ARG A 233 7.68 6.01 17.16
N GLY A 234 8.47 7.06 16.98
CA GLY A 234 9.92 7.06 17.23
C GLY A 234 10.79 6.71 16.02
N ALA A 235 10.26 6.83 14.80
CA ALA A 235 11.11 6.81 13.61
C ALA A 235 12.14 7.94 13.68
N ASP A 236 13.41 7.62 13.46
CA ASP A 236 14.50 8.58 13.43
C ASP A 236 14.59 9.23 12.04
N PRO A 237 14.33 10.54 11.92
CA PRO A 237 14.40 11.23 10.64
C PRO A 237 15.82 11.46 10.13
N ASN A 238 16.84 11.01 10.86
CA ASN A 238 18.26 11.18 10.53
C ASN A 238 18.95 9.86 10.15
N ILE A 239 18.24 8.74 10.04
CA ILE A 239 18.83 7.52 9.47
C ILE A 239 19.03 7.72 7.97
N SER A 240 20.25 7.57 7.47
CA SER A 240 20.53 7.67 6.04
C SER A 240 20.38 6.33 5.32
N CYS A 241 19.87 6.33 4.10
CA CYS A 241 19.98 5.22 3.17
C CYS A 241 20.77 5.59 1.90
N VAL A 242 20.77 4.73 0.89
CA VAL A 242 21.41 5.00 -0.41
C VAL A 242 20.86 6.28 -1.08
N SER A 243 19.60 6.63 -0.78
CA SER A 243 18.95 7.85 -1.28
C SER A 243 19.16 9.08 -0.37
N GLY A 244 19.99 8.96 0.66
CA GLY A 244 20.26 10.04 1.63
C GLY A 244 19.36 10.00 2.86
N LEU A 245 19.28 11.13 3.56
CA LEU A 245 18.40 11.32 4.71
C LEU A 245 16.95 11.50 4.27
N PRO A 246 15.95 11.15 5.11
CA PRO A 246 14.54 11.44 4.90
C PRO A 246 14.26 12.88 4.46
N LEU A 247 14.89 13.86 5.11
CA LEU A 247 14.74 15.28 4.75
C LEU A 247 15.32 15.61 3.37
N VAL A 248 16.51 15.11 3.06
CA VAL A 248 17.14 15.35 1.75
C VAL A 248 16.32 14.70 0.64
N LEU A 249 15.83 13.48 0.90
CA LEU A 249 14.93 12.78 0.00
C LEU A 249 13.66 13.59 -0.23
N ALA A 250 12.99 14.05 0.83
CA ALA A 250 11.79 14.87 0.72
C ALA A 250 12.03 16.18 -0.07
N TRP A 251 13.18 16.82 0.17
CA TRP A 251 13.59 18.06 -0.49
C TRP A 251 13.88 17.88 -1.99
N SER A 252 14.49 16.77 -2.39
CA SER A 252 14.89 16.50 -3.78
C SER A 252 13.73 16.55 -4.78
N TYR A 253 12.50 16.41 -4.29
CA TYR A 253 11.27 16.46 -5.10
C TYR A 253 10.52 17.80 -5.04
N VAL A 254 10.96 18.77 -4.22
CA VAL A 254 10.39 20.14 -4.20
C VAL A 254 10.48 20.83 -5.57
N PRO A 255 11.58 20.71 -6.35
CA PRO A 255 11.65 21.33 -7.68
C PRO A 255 10.60 20.81 -8.66
N ASP A 256 10.22 19.53 -8.59
CA ASP A 256 9.14 18.98 -9.42
C ASP A 256 7.78 19.63 -9.11
N TYR A 257 7.52 19.87 -7.82
CA TYR A 257 6.32 20.57 -7.36
C TYR A 257 6.30 22.01 -7.88
N LEU A 258 7.39 22.75 -7.66
CA LEU A 258 7.48 24.16 -8.05
C LEU A 258 7.45 24.37 -9.57
N ARG A 259 8.13 23.51 -10.33
CA ARG A 259 8.19 23.61 -11.80
C ARG A 259 6.90 23.26 -12.49
N SER A 260 6.13 22.31 -11.94
CA SER A 260 4.95 21.82 -12.64
C SER A 260 3.85 22.88 -12.75
N GLY A 261 3.69 23.75 -11.73
CA GLY A 261 2.57 24.71 -11.66
C GLY A 261 1.18 24.07 -11.77
N LYS A 262 1.10 22.74 -11.85
CA LYS A 262 -0.11 21.99 -12.15
C LYS A 262 -0.89 21.84 -10.85
N PRO A 263 -2.20 22.13 -10.86
CA PRO A 263 -3.07 21.73 -9.76
C PRO A 263 -2.99 20.20 -9.60
N GLY A 264 -2.77 19.72 -8.37
CA GLY A 264 -2.73 18.30 -8.04
C GLY A 264 -1.35 17.70 -7.70
N VAL A 265 -0.26 18.47 -7.73
CA VAL A 265 1.01 17.97 -7.15
C VAL A 265 0.97 18.13 -5.63
N PRO A 266 1.38 17.08 -4.87
CA PRO A 266 1.28 17.13 -3.43
C PRO A 266 2.00 18.32 -2.80
N ASN A 267 1.34 18.99 -1.85
CA ASN A 267 2.01 20.00 -1.04
C ASN A 267 3.05 19.29 -0.16
N MET A 268 4.33 19.48 -0.48
CA MET A 268 5.44 18.87 0.26
C MET A 268 5.82 19.65 1.53
N LEU A 269 5.33 20.89 1.67
CA LEU A 269 5.65 21.73 2.82
C LEU A 269 5.24 21.09 4.17
N PRO A 270 4.05 20.49 4.33
CA PRO A 270 3.70 19.76 5.55
C PRO A 270 4.69 18.65 5.90
N LEU A 271 5.16 17.88 4.91
CA LEU A 271 6.12 16.80 5.15
C LEU A 271 7.50 17.32 5.56
N LEU A 272 7.99 18.38 4.91
CA LEU A 272 9.24 19.02 5.28
C LEU A 272 9.16 19.62 6.68
N SER A 273 8.10 20.37 6.97
CA SER A 273 7.85 20.95 8.29
C SER A 273 7.77 19.87 9.37
N LEU A 274 7.10 18.77 9.08
CA LEU A 274 6.96 17.62 9.96
C LEU A 274 8.32 16.97 10.26
N LEU A 275 9.15 16.71 9.25
CA LEU A 275 10.48 16.14 9.43
C LEU A 275 11.35 17.05 10.32
N LEU A 276 11.38 18.35 10.00
CA LEU A 276 12.15 19.34 10.74
C LEU A 276 11.64 19.50 12.19
N SER A 277 10.32 19.44 12.42
CA SER A 277 9.77 19.47 13.79
C SER A 277 10.13 18.23 14.62
N HIS A 278 10.45 17.11 13.97
CA HIS A 278 10.96 15.91 14.61
C HIS A 278 12.50 15.84 14.65
N GLY A 279 13.18 16.96 14.39
CA GLY A 279 14.64 17.06 14.52
C GLY A 279 15.41 16.46 13.35
N ALA A 280 14.80 16.36 12.17
CA ALA A 280 15.54 16.08 10.95
C ALA A 280 16.59 17.16 10.71
N ARG A 281 17.84 16.75 10.49
CA ARG A 281 18.95 17.65 10.25
C ARG A 281 19.18 17.78 8.76
N PHE A 282 19.53 18.99 8.35
CA PHE A 282 20.06 19.23 7.02
C PHE A 282 21.57 18.95 7.05
N GLU A 283 21.95 17.68 7.01
CA GLU A 283 23.35 17.35 6.75
C GLU A 283 23.57 17.36 5.24
N PRO A 284 24.57 18.12 4.72
CA PRO A 284 25.01 17.97 3.36
C PRO A 284 25.28 16.49 3.11
N LEU A 285 24.88 15.99 1.94
CA LEU A 285 24.88 14.59 1.55
C LEU A 285 26.31 14.02 1.48
N ASN A 286 27.08 14.00 2.57
CA ASN A 286 28.46 13.50 2.60
C ASN A 286 29.07 13.34 4.01
N ALA A 287 28.84 12.17 4.58
CA ALA A 287 29.85 11.51 5.42
C ALA A 287 29.99 10.01 5.12
N ALA A 288 29.02 9.38 4.43
CA ALA A 288 29.00 7.92 4.23
C ALA A 288 29.23 7.44 2.78
N VAL A 289 29.18 8.30 1.75
CA VAL A 289 29.47 7.91 0.36
C VAL A 289 30.94 8.21 0.03
N ALA A 290 31.85 7.49 0.70
CA ALA A 290 33.29 7.74 0.64
C ALA A 290 34.00 7.24 -0.65
N THR A 291 33.36 7.25 -1.82
CA THR A 291 34.04 6.84 -3.08
C THR A 291 33.75 7.70 -4.30
N LEU A 292 32.89 8.71 -4.22
CA LEU A 292 32.78 9.72 -5.29
C LEU A 292 33.58 10.94 -4.85
N SER A 293 34.48 11.41 -5.70
CA SER A 293 35.16 12.69 -5.47
C SER A 293 34.13 13.80 -5.33
N GLU A 294 34.48 14.85 -4.58
CA GLU A 294 33.61 16.01 -4.37
C GLU A 294 33.07 16.55 -5.71
N GLU A 295 33.90 16.56 -6.77
CA GLU A 295 33.51 16.90 -8.14
C GLU A 295 32.50 15.93 -8.77
N GLU A 296 32.66 14.62 -8.64
CA GLU A 296 31.72 13.62 -9.16
C GLU A 296 30.36 13.67 -8.45
N MET A 297 30.37 14.03 -7.17
CA MET A 297 29.14 14.21 -6.41
C MET A 297 28.45 15.54 -6.74
N TRP A 298 29.21 16.60 -7.00
CA TRP A 298 28.70 17.85 -7.58
C TRP A 298 28.13 17.62 -8.98
N ASP A 299 28.75 16.76 -9.80
CA ASP A 299 28.25 16.40 -11.11
C ASP A 299 27.02 15.46 -11.05
N PHE A 300 26.95 14.56 -10.06
CA PHE A 300 25.76 13.77 -9.77
C PHE A 300 24.60 14.68 -9.33
N CYS A 301 24.86 15.64 -8.43
CA CYS A 301 23.89 16.66 -8.04
C CYS A 301 23.53 17.61 -9.21
N LYS A 302 24.45 17.93 -10.12
CA LYS A 302 24.14 18.67 -11.37
C LYS A 302 23.26 17.85 -12.31
N LEU A 303 23.50 16.53 -12.44
CA LEU A 303 22.70 15.60 -13.25
C LEU A 303 21.33 15.32 -12.62
N SER A 304 21.23 15.30 -11.28
CA SER A 304 20.01 15.19 -10.50
C SER A 304 19.63 16.53 -9.84
N ARG A 305 19.35 17.55 -10.65
CA ARG A 305 18.52 18.73 -10.27
C ARG A 305 18.97 19.51 -9.01
N GLY A 306 20.27 19.68 -8.79
CA GLY A 306 20.87 20.26 -7.58
C GLY A 306 21.15 21.78 -7.56
N GLU A 307 20.74 22.57 -8.54
CA GLU A 307 21.01 24.03 -8.52
C GLU A 307 20.32 24.77 -7.35
N TYR A 308 19.25 24.23 -6.77
CA TYR A 308 18.50 24.90 -5.70
C TYR A 308 19.09 24.68 -4.30
N VAL A 309 19.77 23.55 -4.05
CA VAL A 309 20.38 23.26 -2.73
C VAL A 309 21.63 24.10 -2.51
N ALA A 310 22.39 24.39 -3.57
CA ALA A 310 23.61 25.20 -3.49
C ALA A 310 23.36 26.67 -3.09
N LYS A 311 22.11 27.16 -3.14
CA LYS A 311 21.77 28.55 -2.84
C LYS A 311 21.51 28.81 -1.35
N TYR A 312 21.00 27.82 -0.62
CA TYR A 312 20.60 27.99 0.78
C TYR A 312 21.65 27.31 1.67
N LYS A 313 22.37 28.14 2.44
CA LYS A 313 23.54 27.75 3.22
C LYS A 313 23.19 27.38 4.67
N THR A 314 22.01 27.76 5.16
CA THR A 314 21.64 27.56 6.57
C THR A 314 20.22 27.02 6.76
N GLU A 315 20.00 26.34 7.89
CA GLU A 315 18.70 25.81 8.33
C GLU A 315 17.62 26.91 8.44
N GLU A 316 18.01 28.11 8.85
CA GLU A 316 17.14 29.29 8.97
C GLU A 316 16.57 29.74 7.63
N GLU A 317 17.37 29.67 6.55
CA GLU A 317 16.91 30.04 5.20
C GLU A 317 15.85 29.07 4.67
N VAL A 318 15.99 27.77 4.98
CA VAL A 318 14.98 26.74 4.66
C VAL A 318 13.69 26.99 5.44
N TRP A 319 13.81 27.35 6.72
CA TRP A 319 12.67 27.68 7.58
C TRP A 319 11.88 28.89 7.12
N ASP A 320 12.56 29.92 6.64
CA ASP A 320 11.88 31.08 6.11
C ASP A 320 11.17 30.78 4.78
N LEU A 321 11.64 29.83 3.98
CA LEU A 321 10.91 29.36 2.79
C LEU A 321 9.64 28.59 3.15
N CYS A 322 9.67 27.76 4.19
CA CYS A 322 8.50 27.01 4.65
C CYS A 322 7.37 27.93 5.19
N LYS A 323 7.71 29.16 5.60
CA LYS A 323 6.75 30.17 6.08
C LYS A 323 6.11 30.99 4.96
N LEU A 324 6.66 30.97 3.75
CA LEU A 324 6.13 31.74 2.64
C LEU A 324 4.82 31.12 2.12
N SER A 325 3.82 31.95 1.87
CA SER A 325 2.69 31.51 1.04
C SER A 325 3.19 31.13 -0.35
N LYS A 326 2.47 30.22 -1.03
CA LYS A 326 2.79 29.83 -2.42
C LYS A 326 3.00 31.04 -3.34
N LYS A 327 2.24 32.12 -3.14
CA LYS A 327 2.34 33.36 -3.92
C LYS A 327 3.60 34.16 -3.60
N GLU A 328 3.98 34.26 -2.33
CA GLU A 328 5.21 34.95 -1.88
C GLU A 328 6.47 34.20 -2.30
N TYR A 329 6.46 32.87 -2.23
CA TYR A 329 7.55 32.03 -2.72
C TYR A 329 7.76 32.23 -4.24
N ILE A 330 6.68 32.12 -5.04
CA ILE A 330 6.74 32.32 -6.48
C ILE A 330 7.21 33.74 -6.82
N ALA A 331 6.78 34.76 -6.07
CA ALA A 331 7.21 36.14 -6.28
C ALA A 331 8.70 36.34 -5.98
N LYS A 332 9.21 35.78 -4.88
CA LYS A 332 10.65 35.80 -4.56
C LYS A 332 11.48 35.10 -5.64
N CYS A 333 11.05 33.94 -6.13
CA CYS A 333 11.76 33.22 -7.19
C CYS A 333 11.70 33.93 -8.55
N LYS A 334 10.61 34.62 -8.89
CA LYS A 334 10.47 35.37 -10.16
C LYS A 334 11.26 36.68 -10.20
N ILE A 335 11.56 37.28 -9.05
CA ILE A 335 12.32 38.54 -8.98
C ILE A 335 13.82 38.32 -9.28
N GLU A 336 14.30 37.07 -9.19
CA GLU A 336 15.71 36.71 -9.36
C GLU A 336 16.02 35.93 -10.64
N ASP A 337 15.11 35.91 -11.63
CA ASP A 337 15.44 35.55 -13.02
C ASP A 337 16.39 36.63 -13.57
N PHE A 338 17.66 36.51 -13.23
CA PHE A 338 18.73 37.35 -13.73
C PHE A 338 18.96 37.04 -15.20
N ARG A 339 18.93 38.11 -15.99
CA ARG A 339 19.38 38.17 -17.38
C ARG A 339 20.70 37.41 -17.54
N LEU A 340 20.66 36.33 -18.30
CA LEU A 340 21.81 35.83 -19.04
C LEU A 340 22.14 36.88 -20.11
N GLU A 341 22.92 37.91 -19.74
CA GLU A 341 23.71 38.64 -20.72
C GLU A 341 24.93 37.77 -21.06
N LEU A 342 24.87 37.21 -22.27
CA LEU A 342 25.95 36.52 -22.97
C LEU A 342 27.24 37.35 -22.98
N TRP A 343 28.28 36.87 -22.30
CA TRP A 343 29.69 37.02 -22.69
C TRP A 343 30.47 35.76 -22.33
#